data_AF-A0A0K1S5W8-F1
#
_entry.id   AF-A0A0K1S5W8-F1
#
_cell.length_a   1.000
_cell.length_b   1.000
_cell.length_c   1.000
_cell.angle_alpha   90.00
_cell.angle_beta   90.00
_cell.angle_gamma   90.00
#
_symmetry.space_group_name_H-M   'P 1'
#
loop_
_entity.id
_entity.type
_entity.pdbx_description
1 polymer ?
#
loop_
_entity_poly.entity_id
_entity_poly.type
_entity_poly.pdbx_seq_one_letter_code
_entity_poly.pdbx_strand_id
1 'polypeptide(L)'
;MNELKMTETKTISWTELEMLVNYLKKKHTKKRLTDVETKILKGIFENKTYRDLAKEIEIRTEEQSIKNAASSLFKILSDQTGEKIGKTNLITALTRYRDNSQIFDHNNKPQPQQSNKVLELVMEVGIDDLTPEKIDKIISFLQETARDNTIKPIMKLKGSIRLFLEGSEEGLKHLADLHQSGELQALLNELKSDDIPEIIVKKAEFTTDAKVIEKAELIKAIREGTIDKKTLYKVDLSGAILSGAILSGADLSGANLRRANLSWAFLSWADLIEADLSWAFLRRADLIDADLSGAKLSGANLNKANLSKANLSWAKLSKAKLSGANLRRANLSKANLSWAFMSGANLIGAILSKANLRGAILWGANLSGANLSGANLSGARLSKADLSGAKVENAIFIDATGITPEQKQDLIRRGAIFGDNSNDRSKALV
;
A
#
# COMPACT_ATOMS: atom_id res chain seq x y z
N MET A 1 -15.76 38.02 34.09
CA MET A 1 -15.17 38.57 32.86
C MET A 1 -13.71 38.17 32.84
N ASN A 2 -13.36 37.23 31.97
CA ASN A 2 -12.04 37.13 31.37
C ASN A 2 -12.28 36.53 30.00
N GLU A 3 -11.95 37.33 29.00
CA GLU A 3 -12.29 37.18 27.60
C GLU A 3 -11.73 35.86 27.04
N LEU A 4 -12.63 35.00 26.56
CA LEU A 4 -12.29 33.94 25.63
C LEU A 4 -11.73 34.61 24.38
N LYS A 5 -10.40 34.58 24.23
CA LYS A 5 -9.74 34.90 22.97
C LYS A 5 -10.38 34.04 21.88
N MET A 6 -11.14 34.67 20.99
CA MET A 6 -11.58 34.09 19.73
C MET A 6 -10.33 33.64 18.98
N THR A 7 -10.07 32.34 18.96
CA THR A 7 -9.05 31.75 18.11
C THR A 7 -9.47 31.97 16.67
N GLU A 8 -8.63 32.65 15.89
CA GLU A 8 -8.80 32.79 14.45
C GLU A 8 -9.01 31.39 13.84
N THR A 9 -10.21 31.14 13.33
CA THR A 9 -10.54 29.88 12.66
C THR A 9 -9.77 29.82 11.35
N LYS A 10 -8.77 28.92 11.30
CA LYS A 10 -7.96 28.68 10.11
C LYS A 10 -8.88 28.23 8.97
N THR A 11 -8.96 29.01 7.90
CA THR A 11 -9.85 28.74 6.75
C THR A 11 -9.56 27.37 6.12
N ILE A 12 -10.60 26.54 5.93
CA ILE A 12 -10.50 25.24 5.26
C ILE A 12 -9.98 25.40 3.83
N SER A 13 -8.95 24.63 3.46
CA SER A 13 -8.43 24.62 2.09
C SER A 13 -9.37 23.87 1.13
N TRP A 14 -9.21 24.07 -0.18
CA TRP A 14 -9.99 23.34 -1.19
C TRP A 14 -9.86 21.83 -1.01
N THR A 15 -8.64 21.34 -0.84
CA THR A 15 -8.35 19.91 -0.69
C THR A 15 -9.03 19.36 0.57
N GLU A 16 -8.95 20.07 1.70
CA GLU A 16 -9.62 19.67 2.95
C GLU A 16 -11.15 19.64 2.79
N LEU A 17 -11.73 20.64 2.13
CA LEU A 17 -13.16 20.71 1.88
C LEU A 17 -13.63 19.56 0.98
N GLU A 18 -12.95 19.32 -0.12
CA GLU A 18 -13.27 18.25 -1.08
C GLU A 18 -13.18 16.87 -0.42
N MET A 19 -12.14 16.63 0.39
CA MET A 19 -11.98 15.39 1.14
C MET A 19 -13.11 15.19 2.16
N LEU A 20 -13.41 16.22 2.96
CA LEU A 20 -14.44 16.15 3.99
C LEU A 20 -15.83 15.89 3.39
N VAL A 21 -16.19 16.59 2.32
CA VAL A 21 -17.48 16.38 1.64
C VAL A 21 -17.56 14.98 1.02
N ASN A 22 -16.48 14.49 0.39
CA ASN A 22 -16.41 13.13 -0.13
C ASN A 22 -16.58 12.08 0.97
N TYR A 23 -15.94 12.28 2.14
CA TYR A 23 -16.07 11.40 3.30
C TYR A 23 -17.53 11.32 3.78
N LEU A 24 -18.15 12.48 4.05
CA LEU A 24 -19.52 12.55 4.55
C LEU A 24 -20.50 11.92 3.55
N LYS A 25 -20.34 12.22 2.26
CA LYS A 25 -21.19 11.65 1.21
C LYS A 25 -21.01 10.14 1.06
N LYS A 26 -19.77 9.65 1.10
CA LYS A 26 -19.47 8.20 1.00
C LYS A 26 -20.02 7.44 2.21
N LYS A 27 -19.91 8.00 3.41
CA LYS A 27 -20.48 7.43 4.64
C LYS A 27 -22.00 7.26 4.53
N HIS A 28 -22.69 8.25 3.96
CA HIS A 28 -24.14 8.20 3.82
C HIS A 28 -24.62 7.34 2.64
N THR A 29 -23.95 7.44 1.48
CA THR A 29 -24.49 6.93 0.20
C THR A 29 -23.68 5.80 -0.42
N LYS A 30 -22.53 5.45 0.17
CA LYS A 30 -21.50 4.55 -0.42
C LYS A 30 -20.93 5.03 -1.76
N LYS A 31 -21.20 6.28 -2.17
CA LYS A 31 -20.73 6.90 -3.42
C LYS A 31 -19.91 8.16 -3.14
N ARG A 32 -18.92 8.43 -3.98
CA ARG A 32 -18.13 9.68 -3.96
C ARG A 32 -18.91 10.84 -4.61
N LEU A 33 -18.34 12.04 -4.54
CA LEU A 33 -18.78 13.16 -5.37
C LEU A 33 -18.67 12.78 -6.85
N THR A 34 -19.68 13.18 -7.60
CA THR A 34 -19.68 13.18 -9.06
C THR A 34 -18.89 14.39 -9.57
N ASP A 35 -18.52 14.39 -10.85
CA ASP A 35 -17.84 15.53 -11.48
C ASP A 35 -18.67 16.81 -11.37
N VAL A 36 -20.00 16.70 -11.49
CA VAL A 36 -20.93 17.83 -11.36
C VAL A 36 -20.92 18.38 -9.93
N GLU A 37 -21.03 17.53 -8.91
CA GLU A 37 -21.00 17.98 -7.51
C GLU A 37 -19.63 18.54 -7.11
N THR A 38 -18.55 17.99 -7.65
CA THR A 38 -17.18 18.50 -7.43
C THR A 38 -17.03 19.90 -8.01
N LYS A 39 -17.51 20.13 -9.24
CA LYS A 39 -17.53 21.46 -9.86
C LYS A 39 -18.42 22.45 -9.08
N ILE A 40 -19.58 22.01 -8.59
CA ILE A 40 -20.45 22.82 -7.73
C ILE A 40 -19.73 23.24 -6.46
N LEU A 41 -19.12 22.28 -5.76
CA LEU A 41 -18.39 22.51 -4.53
C LEU A 41 -17.23 23.49 -4.75
N LYS A 42 -16.48 23.31 -5.84
CA LYS A 42 -15.37 24.19 -6.23
C LYS A 42 -15.83 25.59 -6.56
N GLY A 43 -16.92 25.74 -7.32
CA GLY A 43 -17.47 27.05 -7.60
C GLY A 43 -17.95 27.78 -6.35
N ILE A 44 -18.55 27.07 -5.39
CA ILE A 44 -18.93 27.68 -4.10
C ILE A 44 -17.69 28.12 -3.32
N PHE A 45 -16.66 27.28 -3.29
CA PHE A 45 -15.37 27.61 -2.65
C PHE A 45 -14.71 28.86 -3.28
N GLU A 46 -14.84 29.02 -4.60
CA GLU A 46 -14.35 30.16 -5.37
C GLU A 46 -15.34 31.34 -5.41
N ASN A 47 -16.40 31.33 -4.59
CA ASN A 47 -17.45 32.37 -4.54
C ASN A 47 -18.21 32.63 -5.87
N LYS A 48 -18.27 31.64 -6.77
CA LYS A 48 -19.02 31.72 -8.04
C LYS A 48 -20.54 31.62 -7.85
N THR A 49 -21.30 32.23 -8.74
CA THR A 49 -22.77 32.03 -8.80
C THR A 49 -23.12 30.73 -9.50
N TYR A 50 -24.34 30.21 -9.30
CA TYR A 50 -24.79 29.03 -10.07
C TYR A 50 -24.90 29.33 -11.58
N ARG A 51 -25.11 30.59 -11.94
CA ARG A 51 -25.11 31.06 -13.33
C ARG A 51 -23.71 31.02 -13.94
N ASP A 52 -22.67 31.33 -13.18
CA ASP A 52 -21.27 31.21 -13.65
C ASP A 52 -20.89 29.75 -13.85
N LEU A 53 -21.27 28.89 -12.88
CA LEU A 53 -21.08 27.44 -12.98
C LEU A 53 -21.81 26.81 -14.17
N ALA A 54 -23.02 27.27 -14.49
CA ALA A 54 -23.78 26.80 -15.65
C ALA A 54 -23.12 27.12 -16.99
N LYS A 55 -22.28 28.16 -17.04
CA LYS A 55 -21.52 28.54 -18.25
C LYS A 55 -20.21 27.75 -18.40
N GLU A 56 -19.59 27.34 -17.29
CA GLU A 56 -18.31 26.60 -17.28
C GLU A 56 -18.46 25.09 -17.49
N ILE A 57 -19.63 24.53 -17.16
CA ILE A 57 -19.94 23.13 -17.45
C ILE A 57 -20.38 23.08 -18.91
N GLU A 58 -19.48 22.66 -19.83
CA GLU A 58 -19.65 22.51 -21.29
C GLU A 58 -20.75 21.51 -21.74
N ILE A 59 -21.86 21.44 -21.02
CA ILE A 59 -23.08 20.75 -21.40
C ILE A 59 -24.20 21.68 -20.96
N ARG A 60 -25.21 21.92 -21.80
CA ARG A 60 -26.43 22.72 -21.54
C ARG A 60 -27.14 22.29 -20.25
N THR A 61 -26.54 22.58 -19.11
CA THR A 61 -27.04 22.21 -17.79
C THR A 61 -27.76 23.44 -17.31
N GLU A 62 -29.09 23.38 -17.33
CA GLU A 62 -29.91 24.48 -16.84
C GLU A 62 -29.50 24.82 -15.40
N GLU A 63 -29.48 26.11 -15.06
CA GLU A 63 -29.16 26.61 -13.72
C GLU A 63 -29.97 25.86 -12.63
N GLN A 64 -31.19 25.42 -12.98
CA GLN A 64 -32.06 24.63 -12.13
C GLN A 64 -31.51 23.23 -11.81
N SER A 65 -30.89 22.54 -12.78
CA SER A 65 -30.27 21.23 -12.55
C SER A 65 -29.09 21.31 -11.61
N ILE A 66 -28.31 22.39 -11.70
CA ILE A 66 -27.20 22.68 -10.76
C ILE A 66 -27.74 22.96 -9.36
N LYS A 67 -28.82 23.76 -9.24
CA LYS A 67 -29.49 24.00 -7.95
C LYS A 67 -30.01 22.71 -7.32
N ASN A 68 -30.61 21.82 -8.11
CA ASN A 68 -31.13 20.53 -7.63
C ASN A 68 -30.02 19.60 -7.15
N ALA A 69 -28.90 19.52 -7.88
CA ALA A 69 -27.73 18.74 -7.47
C ALA A 69 -27.09 19.31 -6.20
N ALA A 70 -26.94 20.64 -6.11
CA ALA A 70 -26.42 21.31 -4.92
C ALA A 70 -27.31 21.07 -3.68
N SER A 71 -28.63 21.20 -3.84
CA SER A 71 -29.62 20.95 -2.77
C SER A 71 -29.54 19.51 -2.25
N SER A 72 -29.43 18.54 -3.15
CA SER A 72 -29.28 17.12 -2.79
C SER A 72 -28.00 16.86 -2.00
N LEU A 73 -26.88 17.46 -2.43
CA LEU A 73 -25.61 17.36 -1.72
C LEU A 73 -25.68 18.02 -0.33
N PHE A 74 -26.25 19.22 -0.24
CA PHE A 74 -26.39 19.93 1.04
C PHE A 74 -27.29 19.20 2.03
N LYS A 75 -28.33 18.53 1.55
CA LYS A 75 -29.17 17.68 2.41
C LYS A 75 -28.34 16.56 3.03
N ILE A 76 -27.57 15.83 2.22
CA ILE A 76 -26.67 14.77 2.70
C ILE A 76 -25.69 15.33 3.73
N LEU A 77 -25.08 16.47 3.46
CA LEU A 77 -24.14 17.10 4.40
C LEU A 77 -24.82 17.55 5.68
N SER A 78 -26.04 18.08 5.59
CA SER A 78 -26.81 18.48 6.77
C SER A 78 -27.13 17.27 7.66
N ASP A 79 -27.58 16.18 7.05
CA ASP A 79 -27.91 14.94 7.75
C ASP A 79 -26.67 14.32 8.44
N GLN A 80 -25.49 14.45 7.83
CA GLN A 80 -24.24 13.91 8.38
C GLN A 80 -23.58 14.79 9.44
N THR A 81 -23.82 16.10 9.40
CA THR A 81 -23.20 17.06 10.32
C THR A 81 -24.11 17.46 11.48
N GLY A 82 -25.43 17.24 11.36
CA GLY A 82 -26.42 17.73 12.31
C GLY A 82 -26.65 19.25 12.22
N GLU A 83 -26.01 19.95 11.29
CA GLU A 83 -26.17 21.38 11.04
C GLU A 83 -26.87 21.59 9.69
N LYS A 84 -27.78 22.57 9.60
CA LYS A 84 -28.40 22.93 8.32
C LYS A 84 -27.38 23.60 7.40
N ILE A 85 -26.97 22.89 6.35
CA ILE A 85 -25.98 23.35 5.37
C ILE A 85 -26.67 23.87 4.11
N GLY A 86 -26.17 24.99 3.61
CA GLY A 86 -26.55 25.60 2.34
C GLY A 86 -25.38 26.37 1.73
N LYS A 87 -25.58 26.97 0.56
CA LYS A 87 -24.50 27.65 -0.19
C LYS A 87 -23.73 28.68 0.64
N THR A 88 -24.44 29.48 1.44
CA THR A 88 -23.89 30.64 2.15
C THR A 88 -23.10 30.28 3.40
N ASN A 89 -23.35 29.10 4.00
CA ASN A 89 -22.70 28.67 5.23
C ASN A 89 -21.91 27.36 5.08
N LEU A 90 -21.86 26.76 3.88
CA LEU A 90 -21.17 25.49 3.61
C LEU A 90 -19.75 25.46 4.15
N ILE A 91 -18.94 26.46 3.79
CA ILE A 91 -17.53 26.53 4.16
C ILE A 91 -17.40 26.64 5.68
N THR A 92 -18.13 27.56 6.30
CA THR A 92 -18.07 27.80 7.75
C THR A 92 -18.60 26.62 8.56
N ALA A 93 -19.69 25.98 8.12
CA ALA A 93 -20.27 24.80 8.78
C ALA A 93 -19.32 23.60 8.71
N LEU A 94 -18.71 23.35 7.55
CA LEU A 94 -17.75 22.27 7.38
C LEU A 94 -16.41 22.54 8.07
N THR A 95 -15.99 23.81 8.14
CA THR A 95 -14.83 24.23 8.95
C THR A 95 -15.10 23.95 10.43
N ARG A 96 -16.27 24.33 10.96
CA ARG A 96 -16.67 24.02 12.34
C ARG A 96 -16.80 22.51 12.57
N TYR A 97 -17.36 21.77 11.62
CA TYR A 97 -17.43 20.31 11.72
C TYR A 97 -16.03 19.68 11.78
N ARG A 98 -15.10 20.12 10.91
CA ARG A 98 -13.68 19.72 10.96
C ARG A 98 -13.06 20.03 12.33
N ASP A 99 -13.21 21.25 12.80
CA ASP A 99 -12.55 21.74 14.02
C ASP A 99 -13.13 21.12 15.30
N ASN A 100 -14.42 20.74 15.29
CA ASN A 100 -15.09 20.07 16.41
C ASN A 100 -14.97 18.53 16.36
N SER A 101 -14.58 17.96 15.22
CA SER A 101 -14.44 16.50 15.03
C SER A 101 -13.01 15.99 15.27
N GLN A 102 -12.17 16.73 16.00
CA GLN A 102 -10.72 16.49 16.14
C GLN A 102 -10.34 15.01 16.35
N ILE A 103 -9.95 14.35 15.25
CA ILE A 103 -9.23 13.06 15.21
C ILE A 103 -7.74 13.31 14.92
N PHE A 104 -7.39 14.43 14.26
CA PHE A 104 -6.01 14.75 13.86
C PHE A 104 -5.72 16.25 14.07
N ASP A 105 -4.49 16.58 14.47
CA ASP A 105 -4.01 17.96 14.58
C ASP A 105 -3.61 18.58 13.22
N HIS A 106 -3.19 19.84 13.23
CA HIS A 106 -2.76 20.57 12.02
C HIS A 106 -1.51 20.00 11.33
N ASN A 107 -0.86 19.00 11.92
CA ASN A 107 0.26 18.24 11.35
C ASN A 107 -0.12 16.77 11.09
N ASN A 108 -1.41 16.44 11.11
CA ASN A 108 -1.94 15.09 10.95
C ASN A 108 -1.43 14.07 11.99
N LYS A 109 -0.97 14.55 13.16
CA LYS A 109 -0.75 13.67 14.31
C LYS A 109 -2.11 13.40 14.96
N PRO A 110 -2.46 12.13 15.20
CA PRO A 110 -3.64 11.83 15.97
C PRO A 110 -3.47 12.41 17.38
N GLN A 111 -4.46 13.19 17.80
CA GLN A 111 -4.48 13.64 19.18
C GLN A 111 -4.97 12.50 20.06
N PRO A 112 -4.40 12.31 21.27
CA PRO A 112 -4.76 11.19 22.13
C PRO A 112 -6.20 11.33 22.60
N GLN A 113 -7.13 10.74 21.87
CA GLN A 113 -8.39 10.25 22.43
C GLN A 113 -8.11 8.82 22.90
N GLN A 114 -8.49 8.49 24.14
CA GLN A 114 -8.55 7.10 24.59
C GLN A 114 -9.46 6.34 23.61
N SER A 115 -8.86 5.60 22.69
CA SER A 115 -9.59 4.83 21.70
C SER A 115 -9.89 3.47 22.32
N ASN A 116 -11.13 3.28 22.79
CA ASN A 116 -11.74 1.95 22.96
C ASN A 116 -12.00 1.26 21.60
N LYS A 117 -11.23 1.57 20.55
CA LYS A 117 -11.58 1.23 19.15
C LYS A 117 -10.72 0.15 18.53
N VAL A 118 -9.64 -0.27 19.21
CA VAL A 118 -8.72 -1.29 18.69
C VAL A 118 -8.51 -2.38 19.74
N LEU A 119 -8.95 -3.59 19.41
CA LEU A 119 -8.71 -4.78 20.24
C LEU A 119 -7.41 -5.44 19.78
N GLU A 120 -6.47 -5.66 20.72
CA GLU A 120 -5.27 -6.46 20.49
C GLU A 120 -5.57 -7.92 20.85
N LEU A 121 -5.62 -8.78 19.83
CA LEU A 121 -5.81 -10.22 19.96
C LEU A 121 -4.47 -10.93 19.69
N VAL A 122 -3.89 -11.57 20.72
CA VAL A 122 -2.67 -12.39 20.59
C VAL A 122 -3.05 -13.86 20.66
N MET A 123 -2.82 -14.57 19.57
CA MET A 123 -3.03 -16.01 19.45
C MET A 123 -1.71 -16.72 19.20
N GLU A 124 -1.40 -17.76 19.95
CA GLU A 124 -0.28 -18.66 19.66
C GLU A 124 -0.74 -19.81 18.77
N VAL A 125 0.00 -20.01 17.68
CA VAL A 125 -0.24 -21.06 16.71
C VAL A 125 1.11 -21.57 16.20
N GLY A 126 1.20 -22.85 15.85
CA GLY A 126 2.35 -23.41 15.12
C GLY A 126 2.69 -22.55 13.90
N ILE A 127 3.94 -22.08 13.82
CA ILE A 127 4.37 -20.97 12.96
C ILE A 127 4.19 -21.28 11.45
N ASP A 128 4.06 -22.56 11.09
CA ASP A 128 4.03 -23.04 9.70
C ASP A 128 2.62 -23.27 9.13
N ASP A 129 1.55 -23.07 9.92
CA ASP A 129 0.22 -23.62 9.58
C ASP A 129 -0.87 -22.62 9.16
N LEU A 130 -0.60 -21.32 9.01
CA LEU A 130 -1.65 -20.32 8.73
C LEU A 130 -1.59 -19.74 7.32
N THR A 131 -2.24 -20.44 6.39
CA THR A 131 -2.54 -19.89 5.06
C THR A 131 -3.56 -18.74 5.16
N PRO A 132 -3.65 -17.86 4.14
CA PRO A 132 -4.67 -16.81 4.09
C PRO A 132 -6.09 -17.33 4.31
N GLU A 133 -6.41 -18.50 3.75
CA GLU A 133 -7.73 -19.14 3.85
C GLU A 133 -8.06 -19.50 5.31
N LYS A 134 -7.07 -19.98 6.08
CA LYS A 134 -7.24 -20.31 7.49
C LYS A 134 -7.45 -19.05 8.34
N ILE A 135 -6.79 -17.94 7.99
CA ILE A 135 -6.99 -16.65 8.64
C ILE A 135 -8.40 -16.12 8.36
N ASP A 136 -8.88 -16.25 7.12
CA ASP A 136 -10.24 -15.84 6.76
C ASP A 136 -11.28 -16.64 7.56
N LYS A 137 -11.08 -17.95 7.76
CA LYS A 137 -11.93 -18.77 8.64
C LYS A 137 -11.94 -18.25 10.08
N ILE A 138 -10.78 -17.91 10.65
CA ILE A 138 -10.68 -17.34 12.00
C ILE A 138 -11.43 -16.00 12.09
N ILE A 139 -11.29 -15.13 11.09
CA ILE A 139 -11.98 -13.83 11.07
C ILE A 139 -13.49 -13.99 10.99
N SER A 140 -13.99 -14.86 10.10
CA SER A 140 -15.43 -15.13 9.99
C SER A 140 -16.00 -15.66 11.30
N PHE A 141 -15.29 -16.56 11.96
CA PHE A 141 -15.66 -17.03 13.28
C PHE A 141 -15.70 -15.90 14.31
N LEU A 142 -14.67 -15.05 14.37
CA LEU A 142 -14.66 -13.90 15.30
C LEU A 142 -15.85 -12.95 15.07
N GLN A 143 -16.24 -12.73 13.81
CA GLN A 143 -17.43 -11.93 13.46
C GLN A 143 -18.72 -12.59 13.94
N GLU A 144 -18.87 -13.91 13.77
CA GLU A 144 -20.02 -14.67 14.22
C GLU A 144 -20.12 -14.68 15.76
N THR A 145 -19.01 -14.99 16.44
CA THR A 145 -18.90 -14.99 17.90
C THR A 145 -19.23 -13.61 18.49
N ALA A 146 -18.68 -12.54 17.90
CA ALA A 146 -18.95 -11.18 18.35
C ALA A 146 -20.35 -10.66 17.95
N ARG A 147 -21.06 -11.38 17.07
CA ARG A 147 -22.27 -10.92 16.39
C ARG A 147 -22.07 -9.58 15.68
N ASP A 148 -20.88 -9.37 15.13
CA ASP A 148 -20.45 -8.13 14.49
C ASP A 148 -19.65 -8.40 13.22
N ASN A 149 -20.29 -8.21 12.07
CA ASN A 149 -19.67 -8.39 10.76
C ASN A 149 -18.71 -7.25 10.35
N THR A 150 -18.59 -6.20 11.17
CA THR A 150 -17.66 -5.11 10.94
C THR A 150 -16.25 -5.45 11.43
N ILE A 151 -16.11 -6.50 12.25
CA ILE A 151 -14.82 -6.93 12.81
C ILE A 151 -13.84 -7.33 11.73
N LYS A 152 -12.69 -6.63 11.66
CA LYS A 152 -11.65 -6.88 10.66
C LYS A 152 -10.26 -6.68 11.23
N PRO A 153 -9.26 -7.48 10.82
CA PRO A 153 -7.90 -7.19 11.16
C PRO A 153 -7.40 -5.97 10.39
N ILE A 154 -6.69 -5.09 11.09
CA ILE A 154 -6.04 -3.90 10.51
C ILE A 154 -4.51 -4.05 10.43
N MET A 155 -3.94 -4.91 11.28
CA MET A 155 -2.49 -5.17 11.34
C MET A 155 -2.21 -6.61 11.79
N LYS A 156 -1.14 -7.19 11.24
CA LYS A 156 -0.60 -8.51 11.62
C LYS A 156 0.92 -8.46 11.80
N LEU A 157 1.43 -8.90 12.96
CA LEU A 157 2.88 -9.01 13.25
C LEU A 157 3.39 -10.47 13.26
N LYS A 158 4.72 -10.66 13.34
CA LYS A 158 5.39 -11.98 13.31
C LYS A 158 5.57 -12.55 14.72
N GLY A 159 5.36 -13.86 14.87
CA GLY A 159 5.38 -14.59 16.14
C GLY A 159 4.05 -15.35 16.29
N SER A 160 3.61 -15.59 17.53
CA SER A 160 2.20 -15.75 17.87
C SER A 160 1.39 -14.75 17.01
N ILE A 161 0.34 -15.20 16.31
CA ILE A 161 -0.51 -14.32 15.51
C ILE A 161 -1.02 -13.18 16.42
N ARG A 162 -0.42 -12.00 16.25
CA ARG A 162 -0.87 -10.78 16.88
C ARG A 162 -1.71 -10.03 15.86
N LEU A 163 -3.02 -10.03 16.07
CA LEU A 163 -4.00 -9.29 15.29
C LEU A 163 -4.43 -8.05 16.06
N PHE A 164 -4.52 -6.94 15.35
CA PHE A 164 -5.24 -5.76 15.83
C PHE A 164 -6.54 -5.70 15.06
N LEU A 165 -7.66 -5.60 15.77
CA LEU A 165 -9.00 -5.63 15.20
C LEU A 165 -9.67 -4.26 15.30
N GLU A 166 -10.37 -3.86 14.23
CA GLU A 166 -11.38 -2.80 14.25
C GLU A 166 -12.77 -3.44 14.23
N GLY A 167 -13.80 -2.78 14.80
CA GLY A 167 -15.18 -3.26 14.86
C GLY A 167 -16.10 -2.27 15.58
N SER A 168 -17.35 -2.66 15.85
CA SER A 168 -18.23 -1.95 16.78
C SER A 168 -17.68 -2.02 18.21
N GLU A 169 -17.97 -1.02 19.03
CA GLU A 169 -17.53 -1.01 20.43
C GLU A 169 -18.15 -2.19 21.19
N GLU A 170 -19.43 -2.50 20.92
CA GLU A 170 -20.14 -3.62 21.50
C GLU A 170 -19.52 -4.97 21.11
N GLY A 171 -19.22 -5.18 19.82
CA GLY A 171 -18.63 -6.42 19.32
C GLY A 171 -17.21 -6.65 19.85
N LEU A 172 -16.36 -5.61 19.84
CA LEU A 172 -15.01 -5.70 20.39
C LEU A 172 -15.02 -5.96 21.90
N LYS A 173 -15.92 -5.30 22.64
CA LYS A 173 -16.07 -5.53 24.08
C LYS A 173 -16.56 -6.95 24.37
N HIS A 174 -17.51 -7.46 23.59
CA HIS A 174 -17.98 -8.82 23.74
C HIS A 174 -16.85 -9.85 23.57
N LEU A 175 -15.96 -9.67 22.58
CA LEU A 175 -14.78 -10.53 22.42
C LEU A 175 -13.83 -10.47 23.62
N ALA A 176 -13.61 -9.28 24.19
CA ALA A 176 -12.78 -9.12 25.39
C ALA A 176 -13.40 -9.83 26.60
N ASP A 177 -14.70 -9.68 26.81
CA ASP A 177 -15.45 -10.32 27.90
C ASP A 177 -15.40 -11.86 27.78
N LEU A 178 -15.59 -12.40 26.57
CA LEU A 178 -15.49 -13.84 26.29
C LEU A 178 -14.08 -14.39 26.54
N HIS A 179 -13.04 -13.60 26.27
CA HIS A 179 -11.68 -14.02 26.61
C HIS A 179 -11.47 -14.06 28.11
N GLN A 180 -11.96 -13.05 28.84
CA GLN A 180 -11.84 -12.98 30.30
C GLN A 180 -12.59 -14.12 31.00
N SER A 181 -13.72 -14.58 30.47
CA SER A 181 -14.45 -15.75 30.97
C SER A 181 -13.82 -17.09 30.56
N GLY A 182 -12.87 -17.09 29.61
CA GLY A 182 -12.28 -18.29 29.02
C GLY A 182 -13.13 -18.92 27.90
N GLU A 183 -14.35 -18.43 27.67
CA GLU A 183 -15.27 -18.94 26.64
C GLU A 183 -14.71 -18.75 25.22
N LEU A 184 -13.98 -17.65 24.97
CA LEU A 184 -13.37 -17.42 23.65
C LEU A 184 -12.39 -18.55 23.28
N GLN A 185 -11.63 -19.05 24.26
CA GLN A 185 -10.72 -20.17 24.05
C GLN A 185 -11.48 -21.47 23.78
N ALA A 186 -12.58 -21.72 24.51
CA ALA A 186 -13.41 -22.89 24.31
C ALA A 186 -14.03 -22.90 22.91
N LEU A 187 -14.61 -21.77 22.47
CA LEU A 187 -15.21 -21.65 21.15
C LEU A 187 -14.15 -21.78 20.03
N LEU A 188 -12.95 -21.20 20.20
CA LEU A 188 -11.87 -21.37 19.21
C LEU A 188 -11.35 -22.81 19.15
N ASN A 189 -11.44 -23.57 20.23
CA ASN A 189 -11.11 -25.00 20.21
C ASN A 189 -12.12 -25.81 19.37
N GLU A 190 -13.37 -25.36 19.23
CA GLU A 190 -14.36 -26.01 18.35
C GLU A 190 -14.03 -25.84 16.86
N LEU A 191 -13.28 -24.79 16.50
CA LEU A 191 -12.74 -24.64 15.14
C LEU A 191 -11.63 -25.63 14.82
N LYS A 192 -11.07 -26.31 15.82
CA LYS A 192 -9.99 -27.28 15.64
C LYS A 192 -10.46 -28.35 14.66
N SER A 193 -9.74 -28.44 13.56
CA SER A 193 -9.96 -29.41 12.49
C SER A 193 -8.60 -29.72 11.87
N ASP A 194 -8.51 -30.73 11.00
CA ASP A 194 -7.28 -31.03 10.25
C ASP A 194 -6.74 -29.80 9.49
N ASP A 195 -7.60 -28.83 9.19
CA ASP A 195 -7.27 -27.58 8.51
C ASP A 195 -6.92 -26.41 9.44
N ILE A 196 -7.39 -26.37 10.68
CA ILE A 196 -7.15 -25.24 11.62
C ILE A 196 -6.33 -25.76 12.80
N PRO A 197 -5.07 -25.33 12.94
CA PRO A 197 -4.21 -25.75 14.05
C PRO A 197 -4.80 -25.28 15.39
N GLU A 198 -4.33 -25.86 16.47
CA GLU A 198 -4.69 -25.40 17.81
C GLU A 198 -4.32 -23.93 18.00
N ILE A 199 -5.29 -23.13 18.43
CA ILE A 199 -5.16 -21.69 18.63
C ILE A 199 -5.22 -21.42 20.12
N ILE A 200 -4.17 -20.83 20.68
CA ILE A 200 -4.15 -20.44 22.09
C ILE A 200 -4.28 -18.92 22.19
N VAL A 201 -5.40 -18.41 22.71
CA VAL A 201 -5.58 -16.97 22.97
C VAL A 201 -4.83 -16.59 24.24
N LYS A 202 -3.76 -15.82 24.09
CA LYS A 202 -2.97 -15.28 25.21
C LYS A 202 -3.47 -13.94 25.70
N LYS A 203 -4.17 -13.20 24.84
CA LYS A 203 -4.59 -11.83 25.09
C LYS A 203 -5.73 -11.46 24.15
N ALA A 204 -6.76 -10.80 24.67
CA ALA A 204 -7.79 -10.11 23.90
C ALA A 204 -8.30 -8.90 24.73
N GLU A 205 -7.64 -7.76 24.60
CA GLU A 205 -7.99 -6.55 25.35
C GLU A 205 -7.79 -5.31 24.48
N PHE A 206 -8.47 -4.21 24.84
CA PHE A 206 -8.26 -2.92 24.18
C PHE A 206 -6.87 -2.41 24.48
N THR A 207 -6.14 -2.05 23.43
CA THR A 207 -4.78 -1.53 23.60
C THR A 207 -4.82 -0.08 24.09
N THR A 208 -3.94 0.24 25.04
CA THR A 208 -3.70 1.62 25.51
C THR A 208 -2.41 2.21 24.94
N ASP A 209 -1.69 1.44 24.10
CA ASP A 209 -0.45 1.90 23.48
C ASP A 209 -0.76 2.97 22.42
N ALA A 210 -0.41 4.21 22.75
CA ALA A 210 -0.64 5.37 21.88
C ALA A 210 -0.04 5.20 20.48
N LYS A 211 1.10 4.52 20.33
CA LYS A 211 1.73 4.30 19.02
C LYS A 211 0.94 3.30 18.18
N VAL A 212 0.37 2.28 18.82
CA VAL A 212 -0.49 1.30 18.15
C VAL A 212 -1.78 1.96 17.70
N ILE A 213 -2.38 2.79 18.55
CA ILE A 213 -3.60 3.56 18.24
C ILE A 213 -3.33 4.52 17.07
N GLU A 214 -2.27 5.32 17.14
CA GLU A 214 -1.86 6.24 16.07
C GLU A 214 -1.69 5.50 14.73
N LYS A 215 -0.98 4.38 14.76
CA LYS A 215 -0.78 3.54 13.57
C LYS A 215 -2.09 2.96 13.04
N ALA A 216 -2.99 2.51 13.91
CA ALA A 216 -4.29 1.98 13.53
C ALA A 216 -5.15 3.05 12.84
N GLU A 217 -5.18 4.25 13.38
CA GLU A 217 -5.89 5.39 12.80
C GLU A 217 -5.31 5.80 11.45
N LEU A 218 -3.97 5.78 11.31
CA LEU A 218 -3.30 6.01 10.04
C LEU A 218 -3.69 4.96 8.99
N ILE A 219 -3.65 3.67 9.36
CA ILE A 219 -4.06 2.56 8.48
C ILE A 219 -5.51 2.74 8.03
N LYS A 220 -6.40 3.10 8.95
CA LYS A 220 -7.80 3.37 8.65
C LYS A 220 -7.94 4.53 7.67
N ALA A 221 -7.26 5.66 7.92
CA ALA A 221 -7.29 6.82 7.04
C ALA A 221 -6.78 6.50 5.62
N ILE A 222 -5.72 5.69 5.51
CA ILE A 222 -5.22 5.19 4.22
C ILE A 222 -6.29 4.34 3.49
N ARG A 223 -6.91 3.37 4.19
CA ARG A 223 -7.91 2.47 3.61
C ARG A 223 -9.18 3.22 3.19
N GLU A 224 -9.57 4.24 3.95
CA GLU A 224 -10.73 5.08 3.65
C GLU A 224 -10.44 6.10 2.54
N GLY A 225 -9.16 6.44 2.33
CA GLY A 225 -8.68 7.40 1.36
C GLY A 225 -8.85 8.85 1.82
N THR A 226 -8.79 9.08 3.14
CA THR A 226 -8.98 10.39 3.79
C THR A 226 -7.65 11.04 4.19
N ILE A 227 -6.54 10.30 4.08
CA ILE A 227 -5.22 10.80 4.46
C ILE A 227 -4.66 11.78 3.43
N ASP A 228 -3.96 12.81 3.89
CA ASP A 228 -3.04 13.57 3.04
C ASP A 228 -1.83 12.67 2.76
N LYS A 229 -1.69 12.25 1.50
CA LYS A 229 -0.65 11.31 1.09
C LYS A 229 0.78 11.86 1.24
N LYS A 230 0.95 13.16 1.46
CA LYS A 230 2.25 13.79 1.74
C LYS A 230 2.72 13.58 3.18
N THR A 231 1.84 13.13 4.08
CA THR A 231 2.17 12.95 5.50
C THR A 231 2.65 11.52 5.82
N LEU A 232 2.87 10.69 4.79
CA LEU A 232 3.26 9.28 4.97
C LEU A 232 4.79 9.07 4.99
N TYR A 233 5.56 10.15 5.09
CA TYR A 233 7.02 10.12 5.22
C TYR A 233 7.45 9.49 6.55
N LYS A 234 8.32 8.47 6.51
CA LYS A 234 8.91 7.77 7.67
C LYS A 234 7.91 7.19 8.69
N VAL A 235 6.64 7.02 8.32
CA VAL A 235 5.64 6.42 9.20
C VAL A 235 5.89 4.92 9.42
N ASP A 236 5.42 4.38 10.55
CA ASP A 236 5.39 2.93 10.77
C ASP A 236 4.07 2.33 10.30
N LEU A 237 4.11 1.57 9.22
CA LEU A 237 3.01 0.80 8.65
C LEU A 237 3.36 -0.69 8.59
N SER A 238 4.32 -1.15 9.41
CA SER A 238 4.73 -2.55 9.42
C SER A 238 3.56 -3.46 9.78
N GLY A 239 3.38 -4.54 9.02
CA GLY A 239 2.26 -5.47 9.19
C GLY A 239 0.88 -4.92 8.84
N ALA A 240 0.77 -3.69 8.34
CA ALA A 240 -0.51 -3.08 7.99
C ALA A 240 -1.22 -3.84 6.86
N ILE A 241 -2.55 -3.93 6.94
CA ILE A 241 -3.38 -4.52 5.90
C ILE A 241 -3.93 -3.40 5.01
N LEU A 242 -3.24 -3.14 3.90
CA LEU A 242 -3.47 -2.04 2.95
C LEU A 242 -3.78 -2.57 1.53
N SER A 243 -4.34 -3.78 1.43
CA SER A 243 -4.66 -4.38 0.13
C SER A 243 -5.66 -3.50 -0.62
N GLY A 244 -5.35 -3.16 -1.87
CA GLY A 244 -6.18 -2.28 -2.70
C GLY A 244 -6.17 -0.80 -2.28
N ALA A 245 -5.30 -0.39 -1.35
CA ALA A 245 -5.21 1.01 -0.93
C ALA A 245 -4.82 1.94 -2.10
N ILE A 246 -5.36 3.16 -2.10
CA ILE A 246 -5.09 4.17 -3.12
C ILE A 246 -3.99 5.10 -2.60
N LEU A 247 -2.75 4.78 -2.94
CA LEU A 247 -1.53 5.46 -2.51
C LEU A 247 -0.76 6.10 -3.68
N SER A 248 -1.38 6.25 -4.85
CA SER A 248 -0.75 6.90 -6.01
C SER A 248 -0.29 8.31 -5.64
N GLY A 249 0.97 8.63 -5.95
CA GLY A 249 1.61 9.91 -5.62
C GLY A 249 1.88 10.14 -4.13
N ALA A 250 1.76 9.12 -3.28
CA ALA A 250 2.06 9.26 -1.86
C ALA A 250 3.55 9.42 -1.59
N ASP A 251 3.90 10.23 -0.60
CA ASP A 251 5.24 10.27 -0.04
C ASP A 251 5.33 9.23 1.08
N LEU A 252 5.86 8.06 0.75
CA LEU A 252 6.17 6.95 1.65
C LEU A 252 7.69 6.81 1.86
N SER A 253 8.46 7.88 1.62
CA SER A 253 9.91 7.84 1.71
C SER A 253 10.33 7.47 3.14
N GLY A 254 11.22 6.48 3.25
CA GLY A 254 11.69 5.95 4.52
C GLY A 254 10.63 5.28 5.40
N ALA A 255 9.38 5.09 4.91
CA ALA A 255 8.34 4.45 5.68
C ALA A 255 8.70 2.98 6.00
N ASN A 256 8.32 2.52 7.19
CA ASN A 256 8.44 1.11 7.56
C ASN A 256 7.20 0.35 7.11
N LEU A 257 7.29 -0.39 6.01
CA LEU A 257 6.22 -1.20 5.41
C LEU A 257 6.53 -2.70 5.51
N ARG A 258 7.41 -3.10 6.45
CA ARG A 258 7.83 -4.49 6.61
C ARG A 258 6.60 -5.37 6.81
N ARG A 259 6.48 -6.43 6.01
CA ARG A 259 5.34 -7.37 6.04
C ARG A 259 3.95 -6.74 5.80
N ALA A 260 3.87 -5.48 5.40
CA ALA A 260 2.58 -4.89 5.04
C ALA A 260 1.96 -5.65 3.86
N ASN A 261 0.64 -5.79 3.86
CA ASN A 261 -0.09 -6.31 2.72
C ASN A 261 -0.54 -5.14 1.84
N LEU A 262 0.18 -4.89 0.77
CA LEU A 262 -0.08 -3.91 -0.28
C LEU A 262 -0.52 -4.61 -1.59
N SER A 263 -1.02 -5.84 -1.51
CA SER A 263 -1.49 -6.56 -2.71
C SER A 263 -2.56 -5.73 -3.40
N TRP A 264 -2.50 -5.62 -4.73
CA TRP A 264 -3.44 -4.82 -5.52
C TRP A 264 -3.48 -3.32 -5.19
N ALA A 265 -2.58 -2.80 -4.36
CA ALA A 265 -2.54 -1.38 -4.05
C ALA A 265 -2.16 -0.55 -5.29
N PHE A 266 -2.70 0.67 -5.38
CA PHE A 266 -2.35 1.65 -6.39
C PHE A 266 -1.26 2.56 -5.84
N LEU A 267 -0.03 2.40 -6.31
CA LEU A 267 1.20 3.08 -5.86
C LEU A 267 1.90 3.79 -7.02
N SER A 268 1.23 3.97 -8.17
CA SER A 268 1.83 4.67 -9.31
C SER A 268 2.30 6.07 -8.88
N TRP A 269 3.49 6.47 -9.30
CA TRP A 269 4.11 7.76 -8.95
C TRP A 269 4.38 7.96 -7.45
N ALA A 270 4.23 6.95 -6.61
CA ALA A 270 4.55 7.06 -5.18
C ALA A 270 6.07 7.20 -4.98
N ASP A 271 6.45 7.99 -3.99
CA ASP A 271 7.80 8.06 -3.47
C ASP A 271 7.96 7.01 -2.37
N LEU A 272 8.82 6.03 -2.59
CA LEU A 272 9.17 4.93 -1.69
C LEU A 272 10.70 4.90 -1.48
N ILE A 273 11.38 6.04 -1.67
CA ILE A 273 12.82 6.16 -1.51
C ILE A 273 13.21 5.66 -0.12
N GLU A 274 14.16 4.72 -0.07
CA GLU A 274 14.67 4.10 1.16
C GLU A 274 13.62 3.43 2.07
N ALA A 275 12.37 3.25 1.63
CA ALA A 275 11.33 2.59 2.39
C ALA A 275 11.70 1.13 2.72
N ASP A 276 11.29 0.64 3.89
CA ASP A 276 11.50 -0.74 4.29
C ASP A 276 10.28 -1.60 3.95
N LEU A 277 10.28 -2.22 2.78
CA LEU A 277 9.27 -3.15 2.27
C LEU A 277 9.69 -4.62 2.45
N SER A 278 10.64 -4.91 3.35
CA SER A 278 11.15 -6.27 3.52
C SER A 278 10.00 -7.22 3.88
N TRP A 279 9.88 -8.32 3.13
CA TRP A 279 8.80 -9.31 3.27
C TRP A 279 7.37 -8.77 3.05
N ALA A 280 7.20 -7.58 2.47
CA ALA A 280 5.88 -7.06 2.13
C ALA A 280 5.19 -7.89 1.02
N PHE A 281 3.86 -7.89 1.03
CA PHE A 281 3.05 -8.51 -0.02
C PHE A 281 2.59 -7.43 -0.99
N LEU A 282 3.10 -7.44 -2.22
CA LEU A 282 2.85 -6.46 -3.29
C LEU A 282 2.33 -7.17 -4.56
N ARG A 283 1.72 -8.35 -4.41
CA ARG A 283 1.23 -9.12 -5.56
C ARG A 283 0.23 -8.27 -6.34
N ARG A 284 0.49 -8.12 -7.65
CA ARG A 284 -0.33 -7.31 -8.57
C ARG A 284 -0.53 -5.84 -8.14
N ALA A 285 0.33 -5.29 -7.30
CA ALA A 285 0.34 -3.86 -7.03
C ALA A 285 0.74 -3.08 -8.30
N ASP A 286 0.22 -1.86 -8.44
CA ASP A 286 0.58 -0.92 -9.50
C ASP A 286 1.62 0.06 -8.97
N LEU A 287 2.87 -0.06 -9.40
CA LEU A 287 4.00 0.81 -9.08
C LEU A 287 4.56 1.49 -10.34
N ILE A 288 3.72 1.78 -11.33
CA ILE A 288 4.16 2.48 -12.54
C ILE A 288 4.81 3.81 -12.15
N ASP A 289 6.00 4.08 -12.70
CA ASP A 289 6.74 5.33 -12.49
C ASP A 289 6.97 5.69 -10.99
N ALA A 290 6.88 4.73 -10.06
CA ALA A 290 7.19 4.93 -8.64
C ALA A 290 8.71 5.01 -8.39
N ASP A 291 9.13 5.77 -7.39
CA ASP A 291 10.54 5.82 -6.96
C ASP A 291 10.76 4.90 -5.75
N LEU A 292 11.42 3.77 -5.97
CA LEU A 292 11.87 2.82 -4.95
C LEU A 292 13.40 2.82 -4.80
N SER A 293 14.07 3.92 -5.14
CA SER A 293 15.53 3.96 -5.08
C SER A 293 16.01 3.75 -3.64
N GLY A 294 17.00 2.87 -3.49
CA GLY A 294 17.51 2.44 -2.18
C GLY A 294 16.54 1.64 -1.30
N ALA A 295 15.30 1.38 -1.73
CA ALA A 295 14.30 0.68 -0.93
C ALA A 295 14.75 -0.74 -0.54
N LYS A 296 14.32 -1.20 0.65
CA LYS A 296 14.59 -2.57 1.14
C LYS A 296 13.41 -3.47 0.78
N LEU A 297 13.64 -4.41 -0.13
CA LEU A 297 12.63 -5.31 -0.70
C LEU A 297 13.00 -6.79 -0.53
N SER A 298 13.94 -7.09 0.36
CA SER A 298 14.42 -8.46 0.56
C SER A 298 13.26 -9.39 0.93
N GLY A 299 13.09 -10.46 0.16
CA GLY A 299 12.01 -11.43 0.35
C GLY A 299 10.58 -10.91 0.06
N ALA A 300 10.42 -9.68 -0.44
CA ALA A 300 9.11 -9.13 -0.79
C ALA A 300 8.45 -9.93 -1.94
N ASN A 301 7.11 -9.99 -1.95
CA ASN A 301 6.34 -10.66 -2.98
C ASN A 301 5.73 -9.65 -3.96
N LEU A 302 6.41 -9.41 -5.08
CA LEU A 302 6.04 -8.55 -6.20
C LEU A 302 5.51 -9.36 -7.40
N ASN A 303 5.07 -10.61 -7.20
CA ASN A 303 4.58 -11.43 -8.31
C ASN A 303 3.47 -10.72 -9.08
N LYS A 304 3.62 -10.65 -10.42
CA LYS A 304 2.70 -9.96 -11.33
C LYS A 304 2.45 -8.48 -11.01
N ALA A 305 3.31 -7.83 -10.21
CA ALA A 305 3.24 -6.39 -9.99
C ALA A 305 3.62 -5.63 -11.27
N ASN A 306 3.09 -4.42 -11.43
CA ASN A 306 3.46 -3.53 -12.52
C ASN A 306 4.45 -2.48 -12.03
N LEU A 307 5.72 -2.65 -12.36
CA LEU A 307 6.84 -1.76 -12.02
C LEU A 307 7.38 -1.07 -13.28
N SER A 308 6.57 -0.94 -14.34
CA SER A 308 7.05 -0.34 -15.58
C SER A 308 7.52 1.08 -15.34
N LYS A 309 8.73 1.39 -15.82
CA LYS A 309 9.44 2.67 -15.62
C LYS A 309 9.75 3.06 -14.18
N ALA A 310 9.48 2.19 -13.20
CA ALA A 310 9.83 2.48 -11.80
C ALA A 310 11.35 2.65 -11.63
N ASN A 311 11.75 3.50 -10.68
CA ASN A 311 13.13 3.65 -10.27
C ASN A 311 13.43 2.70 -9.10
N LEU A 312 14.15 1.62 -9.33
CA LEU A 312 14.65 0.67 -8.32
C LEU A 312 16.19 0.73 -8.21
N SER A 313 16.81 1.86 -8.58
CA SER A 313 18.26 1.98 -8.49
C SER A 313 18.72 1.78 -7.04
N TRP A 314 19.80 1.01 -6.85
CA TRP A 314 20.32 0.65 -5.53
C TRP A 314 19.38 -0.13 -4.60
N ALA A 315 18.19 -0.53 -5.06
CA ALA A 315 17.24 -1.25 -4.23
C ALA A 315 17.75 -2.65 -3.84
N LYS A 316 17.34 -3.12 -2.66
CA LYS A 316 17.74 -4.43 -2.10
C LYS A 316 16.63 -5.45 -2.31
N LEU A 317 16.66 -6.18 -3.42
CA LEU A 317 15.66 -7.19 -3.82
C LEU A 317 16.13 -8.65 -3.63
N SER A 318 17.10 -8.90 -2.75
CA SER A 318 17.62 -10.27 -2.55
C SER A 318 16.50 -11.23 -2.16
N LYS A 319 16.39 -12.37 -2.86
CA LYS A 319 15.32 -13.37 -2.66
C LYS A 319 13.88 -12.85 -2.89
N ALA A 320 13.70 -11.68 -3.50
CA ALA A 320 12.37 -11.17 -3.82
C ALA A 320 11.67 -12.07 -4.86
N LYS A 321 10.34 -12.14 -4.79
CA LYS A 321 9.50 -12.87 -5.75
C LYS A 321 8.92 -11.88 -6.76
N LEU A 322 9.31 -12.00 -8.02
CA LEU A 322 9.02 -11.10 -9.14
C LEU A 322 8.48 -11.88 -10.36
N SER A 323 8.00 -13.11 -10.16
CA SER A 323 7.54 -13.96 -11.26
C SER A 323 6.37 -13.28 -12.00
N GLY A 324 6.52 -13.15 -13.32
CA GLY A 324 5.57 -12.46 -14.19
C GLY A 324 5.41 -10.96 -13.92
N ALA A 325 6.30 -10.33 -13.16
CA ALA A 325 6.26 -8.88 -12.95
C ALA A 325 6.58 -8.12 -14.25
N ASN A 326 5.97 -6.95 -14.42
CA ASN A 326 6.28 -6.04 -15.52
C ASN A 326 7.30 -4.99 -15.05
N LEU A 327 8.54 -5.11 -15.51
CA LEU A 327 9.67 -4.22 -15.23
C LEU A 327 10.13 -3.48 -16.50
N ARG A 328 9.26 -3.36 -17.51
CA ARG A 328 9.60 -2.72 -18.79
C ARG A 328 10.12 -1.30 -18.54
N ARG A 329 11.32 -1.00 -19.05
CA ARG A 329 12.02 0.29 -18.88
C ARG A 329 12.26 0.71 -17.42
N ALA A 330 12.16 -0.21 -16.46
CA ALA A 330 12.50 0.11 -15.07
C ALA A 330 14.01 0.35 -14.91
N ASN A 331 14.39 1.22 -13.97
CA ASN A 331 15.77 1.44 -13.60
C ASN A 331 16.15 0.56 -12.41
N LEU A 332 16.88 -0.52 -12.62
CA LEU A 332 17.41 -1.43 -11.62
C LEU A 332 18.94 -1.32 -11.50
N SER A 333 19.52 -0.18 -11.92
CA SER A 333 20.97 0.01 -11.87
C SER A 333 21.50 -0.18 -10.46
N LYS A 334 22.55 -0.98 -10.32
CA LYS A 334 23.17 -1.35 -9.03
C LYS A 334 22.23 -1.99 -8.00
N ALA A 335 21.04 -2.45 -8.41
CA ALA A 335 20.13 -3.16 -7.53
C ALA A 335 20.70 -4.53 -7.15
N ASN A 336 20.38 -5.01 -5.96
CA ASN A 336 20.72 -6.37 -5.51
C ASN A 336 19.52 -7.30 -5.72
N LEU A 337 19.53 -8.07 -6.80
CA LEU A 337 18.54 -9.09 -7.17
C LEU A 337 19.07 -10.52 -6.93
N SER A 338 20.08 -10.70 -6.08
CA SER A 338 20.66 -12.02 -5.83
C SER A 338 19.58 -13.00 -5.35
N TRP A 339 19.55 -14.18 -5.96
CA TRP A 339 18.57 -15.24 -5.68
C TRP A 339 17.10 -14.83 -5.87
N ALA A 340 16.82 -13.77 -6.64
CA ALA A 340 15.45 -13.35 -6.92
C ALA A 340 14.73 -14.34 -7.86
N PHE A 341 13.43 -14.51 -7.67
CA PHE A 341 12.57 -15.35 -8.50
C PHE A 341 11.90 -14.48 -9.56
N MET A 342 12.40 -14.51 -10.79
CA MET A 342 12.00 -13.60 -11.88
C MET A 342 11.46 -14.36 -13.11
N SER A 343 10.96 -15.59 -12.93
CA SER A 343 10.44 -16.40 -14.03
C SER A 343 9.33 -15.66 -14.79
N GLY A 344 9.47 -15.56 -16.10
CA GLY A 344 8.51 -14.88 -16.98
C GLY A 344 8.40 -13.36 -16.77
N ALA A 345 9.34 -12.73 -16.04
CA ALA A 345 9.32 -11.28 -15.86
C ALA A 345 9.59 -10.55 -17.20
N ASN A 346 8.93 -9.41 -17.40
CA ASN A 346 9.14 -8.55 -18.56
C ASN A 346 10.11 -7.42 -18.21
N LEU A 347 11.34 -7.50 -18.71
CA LEU A 347 12.42 -6.53 -18.49
C LEU A 347 12.82 -5.81 -19.79
N ILE A 348 11.92 -5.72 -20.77
CA ILE A 348 12.20 -5.08 -22.06
C ILE A 348 12.73 -3.65 -21.82
N GLY A 349 13.93 -3.38 -22.32
CA GLY A 349 14.60 -2.07 -22.18
C GLY A 349 14.89 -1.63 -20.74
N ALA A 350 14.87 -2.53 -19.76
CA ALA A 350 15.20 -2.22 -18.38
C ALA A 350 16.70 -1.85 -18.23
N ILE A 351 17.03 -0.99 -17.28
CA ILE A 351 18.42 -0.61 -16.97
C ILE A 351 18.88 -1.44 -15.78
N LEU A 352 19.73 -2.44 -16.02
CA LEU A 352 20.30 -3.34 -15.00
C LEU A 352 21.83 -3.16 -14.87
N SER A 353 22.35 -2.01 -15.28
CA SER A 353 23.79 -1.76 -15.26
C SER A 353 24.36 -1.93 -13.85
N LYS A 354 25.41 -2.75 -13.73
CA LYS A 354 26.05 -3.11 -12.46
C LYS A 354 25.11 -3.76 -11.42
N ALA A 355 23.95 -4.27 -11.83
CA ALA A 355 23.05 -4.99 -10.94
C ALA A 355 23.63 -6.37 -10.54
N ASN A 356 23.32 -6.82 -9.34
CA ASN A 356 23.69 -8.16 -8.88
C ASN A 356 22.50 -9.11 -9.06
N LEU A 357 22.54 -9.96 -10.07
CA LEU A 357 21.57 -11.02 -10.40
C LEU A 357 22.11 -12.42 -10.06
N ARG A 358 23.13 -12.53 -9.19
CA ARG A 358 23.75 -13.82 -8.85
C ARG A 358 22.71 -14.82 -8.37
N GLY A 359 22.66 -16.00 -8.98
CA GLY A 359 21.71 -17.06 -8.65
C GLY A 359 20.23 -16.73 -8.93
N ALA A 360 19.93 -15.65 -9.65
CA ALA A 360 18.55 -15.29 -9.99
C ALA A 360 17.93 -16.32 -10.94
N ILE A 361 16.62 -16.53 -10.80
CA ILE A 361 15.85 -17.44 -11.65
C ILE A 361 15.12 -16.61 -12.69
N LEU A 362 15.61 -16.63 -13.93
CA LEU A 362 15.14 -15.84 -15.07
C LEU A 362 14.48 -16.71 -16.15
N TRP A 363 13.97 -17.90 -15.78
CA TRP A 363 13.34 -18.81 -16.73
C TRP A 363 12.22 -18.10 -17.52
N GLY A 364 12.33 -18.07 -18.85
CA GLY A 364 11.35 -17.42 -19.72
C GLY A 364 11.24 -15.90 -19.57
N ALA A 365 12.17 -15.23 -18.88
CA ALA A 365 12.15 -13.77 -18.74
C ALA A 365 12.50 -13.07 -20.06
N ASN A 366 11.86 -11.94 -20.35
CA ASN A 366 12.18 -11.14 -21.54
C ASN A 366 13.11 -9.98 -21.15
N LEU A 367 14.39 -10.08 -21.52
CA LEU A 367 15.43 -9.07 -21.30
C LEU A 367 15.80 -8.35 -22.61
N SER A 368 14.94 -8.39 -23.63
CA SER A 368 15.27 -7.79 -24.92
C SER A 368 15.52 -6.28 -24.80
N GLY A 369 16.60 -5.82 -25.40
CA GLY A 369 17.07 -4.43 -25.31
C GLY A 369 17.47 -3.95 -23.91
N ALA A 370 17.52 -4.83 -22.89
CA ALA A 370 17.93 -4.43 -21.54
C ALA A 370 19.42 -4.05 -21.49
N ASN A 371 19.76 -3.12 -20.59
CA ASN A 371 21.15 -2.77 -20.32
C ASN A 371 21.69 -3.58 -19.14
N LEU A 372 22.45 -4.63 -19.41
CA LEU A 372 23.11 -5.50 -18.44
C LEU A 372 24.61 -5.16 -18.26
N SER A 373 25.09 -4.02 -18.75
CA SER A 373 26.53 -3.70 -18.70
C SER A 373 27.08 -3.76 -17.27
N GLY A 374 28.11 -4.58 -17.06
CA GLY A 374 28.72 -4.83 -15.75
C GLY A 374 27.84 -5.57 -14.74
N ALA A 375 26.68 -6.13 -15.15
CA ALA A 375 25.82 -6.88 -14.26
C ALA A 375 26.42 -8.25 -13.91
N ASN A 376 26.20 -8.73 -12.69
CA ASN A 376 26.63 -10.06 -12.25
C ASN A 376 25.47 -11.04 -12.38
N LEU A 377 25.48 -11.92 -13.38
CA LEU A 377 24.53 -13.02 -13.58
C LEU A 377 25.13 -14.39 -13.21
N SER A 378 26.16 -14.43 -12.37
CA SER A 378 26.80 -15.70 -12.01
C SER A 378 25.80 -16.68 -11.40
N GLY A 379 25.78 -17.93 -11.87
CA GLY A 379 24.84 -18.96 -11.41
C GLY A 379 23.37 -18.70 -11.75
N ALA A 380 23.05 -17.68 -12.56
CA ALA A 380 21.67 -17.38 -12.94
C ALA A 380 21.09 -18.48 -13.86
N ARG A 381 19.79 -18.72 -13.75
CA ARG A 381 19.06 -19.71 -14.58
C ARG A 381 18.29 -18.99 -15.69
N LEU A 382 18.77 -19.10 -16.93
CA LEU A 382 18.32 -18.32 -18.09
C LEU A 382 17.58 -19.15 -19.16
N SER A 383 17.21 -20.40 -18.87
CA SER A 383 16.49 -21.23 -19.85
C SER A 383 15.26 -20.49 -20.41
N LYS A 384 15.17 -20.42 -21.74
CA LYS A 384 14.12 -19.70 -22.48
C LYS A 384 14.08 -18.17 -22.27
N ALA A 385 15.07 -17.57 -21.62
CA ALA A 385 15.15 -16.12 -21.51
C ALA A 385 15.52 -15.49 -22.86
N ASP A 386 14.93 -14.34 -23.16
CA ASP A 386 15.23 -13.56 -24.37
C ASP A 386 16.25 -12.46 -24.05
N LEU A 387 17.45 -12.56 -24.61
CA LEU A 387 18.57 -11.60 -24.46
C LEU A 387 18.83 -10.80 -25.75
N SER A 388 17.88 -10.81 -26.69
CA SER A 388 18.03 -10.15 -28.00
C SER A 388 18.23 -8.65 -27.84
N GLY A 389 19.30 -8.11 -28.44
CA GLY A 389 19.62 -6.69 -28.36
C GLY A 389 20.02 -6.18 -26.96
N ALA A 390 20.15 -7.06 -25.95
CA ALA A 390 20.63 -6.65 -24.65
C ALA A 390 22.10 -6.18 -24.72
N LYS A 391 22.44 -5.12 -23.98
CA LYS A 391 23.83 -4.67 -23.80
C LYS A 391 24.46 -5.49 -22.69
N VAL A 392 25.51 -6.24 -22.99
CA VAL A 392 26.11 -7.23 -22.05
C VAL A 392 27.60 -7.02 -21.83
N GLU A 393 28.12 -5.85 -22.19
CA GLU A 393 29.52 -5.49 -21.99
C GLU A 393 29.92 -5.62 -20.52
N ASN A 394 30.97 -6.40 -20.23
CA ASN A 394 31.44 -6.73 -18.89
C ASN A 394 30.39 -7.42 -17.99
N ALA A 395 29.30 -7.93 -18.55
CA ALA A 395 28.32 -8.71 -17.80
C ALA A 395 28.89 -10.11 -17.50
N ILE A 396 28.78 -10.57 -16.27
CA ILE A 396 29.41 -11.81 -15.79
C ILE A 396 28.39 -12.94 -15.83
N PHE A 397 28.68 -14.01 -16.57
CA PHE A 397 27.83 -15.20 -16.74
C PHE A 397 28.49 -16.49 -16.24
N ILE A 398 29.48 -16.40 -15.34
CA ILE A 398 30.14 -17.57 -14.73
C ILE A 398 29.09 -18.50 -14.10
N ASP A 399 29.11 -19.78 -14.43
CA ASP A 399 28.13 -20.80 -13.98
C ASP A 399 26.66 -20.52 -14.34
N ALA A 400 26.37 -19.55 -15.22
CA ALA A 400 25.02 -19.32 -15.69
C ALA A 400 24.54 -20.51 -16.55
N THR A 401 23.28 -20.91 -16.37
CA THR A 401 22.70 -22.10 -17.02
C THR A 401 21.55 -21.74 -17.95
N GLY A 402 21.21 -22.64 -18.87
CA GLY A 402 20.09 -22.45 -19.79
C GLY A 402 20.37 -21.52 -20.97
N ILE A 403 21.65 -21.27 -21.25
CA ILE A 403 22.16 -20.56 -22.43
C ILE A 403 22.66 -21.61 -23.42
N THR A 404 22.26 -21.53 -24.70
CA THR A 404 22.77 -22.45 -25.74
C THR A 404 24.21 -22.10 -26.13
N PRO A 405 24.97 -23.01 -26.75
CA PRO A 405 26.32 -22.71 -27.23
C PRO A 405 26.38 -21.49 -28.17
N GLU A 406 25.39 -21.33 -29.05
CA GLU A 406 25.29 -20.23 -30.00
C GLU A 406 25.04 -18.90 -29.28
N GLN A 407 24.13 -18.91 -28.30
CA GLN A 407 23.88 -17.74 -27.45
C GLN A 407 25.13 -17.37 -26.65
N LYS A 408 25.87 -18.34 -26.11
CA LYS A 408 27.13 -18.09 -25.38
C LYS A 408 28.16 -17.40 -26.26
N GLN A 409 28.39 -17.90 -27.48
CA GLN A 409 29.33 -17.28 -28.43
C GLN A 409 28.89 -15.85 -28.80
N ASP A 410 27.60 -15.65 -29.03
CA ASP A 410 27.06 -14.32 -29.31
C ASP A 410 27.25 -13.33 -28.15
N LEU A 411 26.97 -13.76 -26.92
CA LEU A 411 27.16 -12.95 -25.71
C LEU A 411 28.64 -12.58 -25.51
N ILE A 412 29.57 -13.53 -25.72
CA ILE A 412 31.02 -13.28 -25.66
C ILE A 412 31.43 -12.22 -26.69
N ARG A 413 30.97 -12.33 -27.95
CA ARG A 413 31.24 -11.31 -28.98
C ARG A 413 30.72 -9.92 -28.60
N ARG A 414 29.65 -9.85 -27.80
CA ARG A 414 29.09 -8.61 -27.25
C ARG A 414 29.75 -8.15 -25.93
N GLY A 415 30.84 -8.79 -25.51
CA GLY A 415 31.65 -8.39 -24.36
C GLY A 415 31.25 -9.02 -23.03
N ALA A 416 30.45 -10.10 -23.03
CA ALA A 416 30.12 -10.84 -21.82
C ALA A 416 31.27 -11.75 -21.35
N ILE A 417 31.40 -11.92 -20.04
CA ILE A 417 32.47 -12.70 -19.40
C ILE A 417 31.91 -14.07 -19.00
N PHE A 418 32.55 -15.15 -19.48
CA PHE A 418 32.29 -16.53 -19.07
C PHE A 418 33.57 -17.13 -18.47
N GLY A 419 33.46 -17.87 -17.36
CA GLY A 419 34.60 -18.35 -16.56
C GLY A 419 35.54 -19.36 -17.24
N ASP A 420 35.19 -19.82 -18.44
CA ASP A 420 35.90 -20.89 -19.15
C ASP A 420 36.94 -20.38 -20.15
N ASN A 421 37.10 -19.07 -20.31
CA ASN A 421 38.10 -18.52 -21.23
C ASN A 421 39.50 -18.65 -20.62
N SER A 422 40.15 -19.78 -20.88
CA SER A 422 41.59 -20.02 -20.73
C SER A 422 42.48 -19.05 -21.54
N ASN A 423 41.89 -18.08 -22.25
CA ASN A 423 42.58 -17.02 -22.98
C ASN A 423 42.19 -15.59 -22.55
N ASP A 424 41.42 -15.42 -21.47
CA ASP A 424 41.05 -14.10 -20.99
C ASP A 424 42.13 -13.52 -20.06
N ARG A 425 42.86 -12.50 -20.55
CA ARG A 425 43.82 -11.71 -19.75
C ARG A 425 43.13 -10.81 -18.70
N SER A 426 41.97 -11.21 -18.20
CA SER A 426 41.20 -10.50 -17.17
C SER A 426 41.40 -11.08 -15.76
N LYS A 427 42.51 -11.81 -15.52
CA LYS A 427 43.10 -11.94 -14.17
C LYS A 427 43.73 -10.62 -13.71
N ALA A 428 42.91 -9.58 -13.58
CA ALA A 428 43.18 -8.39 -12.80
C ALA A 428 41.85 -7.68 -12.62
N LEU A 429 41.21 -7.91 -11.46
CA LEU A 429 40.30 -7.02 -10.73
C LEU A 429 39.43 -7.92 -9.82
N VAL A 430 39.98 -8.17 -8.64
CA VAL A 430 39.29 -8.67 -7.44
C VAL A 430 38.32 -7.61 -6.93
#